data_AF-A0AAE1YGV8-F1
#
_entry.id   AF-A0AAE1YGV8-F1
#
_cell.length_a   1.000
_cell.length_b   1.000
_cell.length_c   1.000
_cell.angle_alpha   90.00
_cell.angle_beta   90.00
_cell.angle_gamma   90.00
#
_symmetry.space_group_name_H-M   'P 1'
#
loop_
_entity.id
_entity.type
_entity.pdbx_description
1 polymer ?
#
loop_
_entity_poly.entity_id
_entity_poly.type
_entity_poly.pdbx_seq_one_letter_code
_entity_poly.pdbx_strand_id
1 'polypeptide(L)'
;MDKVKVEELKIQLQQLLNEAQEFFRKIPPPQLYAAIGVVLFTVLLFLIIRLFKRRSSNTILLTGLSGSGKTVLFYQLRDGSSHQGTVTSMEPNEGTFVLHSETSKKGKMKPVHIVDVPGHSRLRAKLDKFLSQAAGIVFVVDAVEFLPNVRAASEYLYDILTKASVVKKKIPLLILCNKVDKVTAHTKDFIRRQLEKEIDKLRASRTSLSSADITNEYSLGVPGEAFAFSQCQNKVTVAEASGLTNDISQLEQFIREYVKA
;
A
#
# COMPACT_ATOMS: atom_id res chain seq x y z
N MET A 1 -32.76 33.19 -20.58
CA MET A 1 -32.00 34.05 -21.52
C MET A 1 -31.15 33.16 -22.43
N ASP A 2 -31.75 32.14 -23.06
CA ASP A 2 -30.99 30.93 -23.46
C ASP A 2 -31.28 30.41 -24.88
N LYS A 3 -32.40 30.76 -25.51
CA LYS A 3 -32.72 30.24 -26.86
C LYS A 3 -31.92 30.91 -27.98
N VAL A 4 -31.64 32.20 -27.87
CA VAL A 4 -30.93 32.97 -28.89
C VAL A 4 -29.45 32.56 -28.98
N LYS A 5 -28.80 32.38 -27.82
CA LYS A 5 -27.40 31.89 -27.75
C LYS A 5 -27.25 30.48 -28.34
N VAL A 6 -28.25 29.61 -28.16
CA VAL A 6 -28.21 28.24 -28.70
C VAL A 6 -28.33 28.25 -30.22
N GLU A 7 -29.16 29.12 -30.80
CA GLU A 7 -29.25 29.23 -32.26
C GLU A 7 -28.01 29.88 -32.88
N GLU A 8 -27.42 30.87 -32.22
CA GLU A 8 -26.16 31.49 -32.67
C GLU A 8 -25.00 30.47 -32.67
N LEU A 9 -24.93 29.61 -31.64
CA LEU A 9 -23.98 28.49 -31.58
C LEU A 9 -24.19 27.46 -32.69
N LYS A 10 -25.45 27.15 -33.03
CA LYS A 10 -25.73 26.21 -34.14
C LYS A 10 -25.27 26.77 -35.48
N ILE A 11 -25.53 28.05 -35.74
CA ILE A 11 -25.13 28.72 -36.98
C ILE A 11 -23.61 28.76 -37.10
N GLN A 12 -22.91 29.10 -36.02
CA GLN A 12 -21.43 29.07 -35.98
C GLN A 12 -20.87 27.67 -36.21
N LEU A 13 -21.48 26.64 -35.61
CA LEU A 13 -21.08 25.24 -35.81
C LEU A 13 -21.30 24.78 -37.25
N GLN A 14 -22.43 25.18 -37.85
CA GLN A 14 -22.76 24.87 -39.24
C GLN A 14 -21.76 25.50 -40.22
N GLN A 15 -21.36 26.76 -39.98
CA GLN A 15 -20.33 27.43 -40.77
C GLN A 15 -18.98 26.74 -40.65
N LEU A 16 -18.56 26.38 -39.43
CA LEU A 16 -17.33 25.63 -39.18
C LEU A 16 -17.31 24.27 -39.88
N LEU A 17 -18.44 23.56 -39.88
CA LEU A 17 -18.57 22.27 -40.58
C LEU A 17 -18.44 22.41 -42.09
N ASN A 18 -19.06 23.44 -42.66
CA ASN A 18 -19.01 23.70 -44.10
C ASN A 18 -17.59 24.09 -44.55
N GLU A 19 -16.92 24.96 -43.80
CA GLU A 19 -15.52 25.34 -44.06
C GLU A 19 -14.58 24.12 -43.97
N ALA A 20 -14.79 23.25 -42.98
CA ALA A 20 -14.04 22.01 -42.85
C ALA A 20 -14.28 21.07 -44.05
N GLN A 21 -15.52 20.92 -44.51
CA GLN A 21 -15.85 20.09 -45.67
C GLN A 21 -15.21 20.59 -46.97
N GLU A 22 -15.20 21.90 -47.21
CA GLU A 22 -14.51 22.48 -48.37
C GLU A 22 -13.00 22.29 -48.30
N PHE A 23 -12.42 22.41 -47.10
CA PHE A 23 -11.00 22.17 -46.87
C PHE A 23 -10.62 20.70 -47.14
N PHE A 24 -11.45 19.75 -46.68
CA PHE A 24 -11.25 18.32 -46.92
C PHE A 24 -11.36 17.92 -48.40
N ARG A 25 -12.19 18.60 -49.20
CA ARG A 25 -12.33 18.35 -50.64
C ARG A 25 -11.13 18.80 -51.48
N LYS A 26 -10.35 19.78 -51.00
CA LYS A 26 -9.16 20.30 -51.72
C LYS A 26 -7.92 19.43 -51.54
N ILE A 27 -7.92 18.51 -50.58
CA ILE A 27 -6.79 17.63 -50.26
C ILE A 27 -6.86 16.37 -51.13
N PRO A 28 -5.77 15.94 -51.78
CA PRO A 28 -5.78 14.72 -52.58
C PRO A 28 -6.11 13.48 -51.71
N PRO A 29 -6.96 12.55 -52.21
CA PRO A 29 -7.46 11.41 -51.44
C PRO A 29 -6.39 10.59 -50.70
N PRO A 30 -5.20 10.27 -51.27
CA PRO A 30 -4.20 9.47 -50.56
C PRO A 30 -3.61 10.18 -49.32
N GLN A 31 -3.47 11.51 -49.34
CA GLN A 31 -2.97 12.27 -48.19
C GLN A 31 -4.01 12.33 -47.07
N LEU A 32 -5.30 12.39 -47.43
CA LEU A 32 -6.40 12.37 -46.47
C LEU A 32 -6.47 11.03 -45.71
N TYR A 33 -6.41 9.91 -46.42
CA TYR A 33 -6.40 8.58 -45.79
C TYR A 33 -5.16 8.37 -44.91
N ALA A 34 -3.99 8.86 -45.35
CA ALA A 34 -2.77 8.82 -44.53
C ALA A 34 -2.92 9.63 -43.24
N ALA A 35 -3.45 10.86 -43.32
CA ALA A 35 -3.67 11.72 -42.15
C ALA A 35 -4.66 11.10 -41.15
N ILE A 36 -5.78 10.55 -41.63
CA ILE A 36 -6.75 9.85 -40.79
C ILE A 36 -6.11 8.63 -40.12
N GLY A 37 -5.31 7.87 -40.87
CA GLY A 37 -4.56 6.72 -40.34
C GLY A 37 -3.61 7.11 -39.21
N VAL A 38 -2.88 8.22 -39.34
CA VAL A 38 -1.98 8.74 -38.29
C VAL A 38 -2.76 9.17 -37.05
N VAL A 39 -3.90 9.85 -37.21
CA VAL A 39 -4.75 10.26 -36.08
C VAL A 39 -5.31 9.04 -35.35
N LEU A 40 -5.84 8.04 -36.08
CA LEU A 40 -6.36 6.81 -35.47
C LEU A 40 -5.25 6.03 -34.75
N PHE A 41 -4.07 5.92 -35.36
CA PHE A 41 -2.93 5.24 -34.76
C PHE A 41 -2.46 5.95 -33.48
N THR A 42 -2.37 7.27 -33.48
CA THR A 42 -1.95 8.03 -32.29
C THR A 42 -2.98 7.96 -31.16
N VAL A 43 -4.29 7.98 -31.48
CA VAL A 43 -5.36 7.77 -30.48
C VAL A 43 -5.32 6.35 -29.93
N LEU A 44 -5.15 5.34 -30.79
CA LEU A 44 -5.03 3.94 -30.37
C LEU A 44 -3.79 3.73 -29.48
N LEU A 45 -2.64 4.27 -29.89
CA LEU A 45 -1.40 4.23 -29.11
C LEU A 45 -1.59 4.92 -27.76
N PHE A 46 -2.23 6.09 -27.71
CA PHE A 46 -2.52 6.80 -26.47
C PHE A 46 -3.44 6.01 -25.54
N LEU A 47 -4.48 5.37 -26.08
CA LEU A 47 -5.37 4.50 -25.32
C LEU A 47 -4.63 3.28 -24.77
N ILE A 48 -3.81 2.62 -25.59
CA ILE A 48 -2.95 1.50 -25.21
C ILE A 48 -2.01 1.94 -24.07
N ILE A 49 -1.29 3.05 -24.23
CA ILE A 49 -0.40 3.59 -23.20
C ILE A 49 -1.19 3.86 -21.90
N ARG A 50 -2.41 4.40 -22.00
CA ARG A 50 -3.26 4.68 -20.84
C ARG A 50 -3.77 3.41 -20.16
N LEU A 51 -4.06 2.35 -20.92
CA LEU A 51 -4.44 1.03 -20.43
C LEU A 51 -3.27 0.33 -19.73
N PHE A 52 -2.06 0.48 -20.26
CA PHE A 52 -0.82 -0.04 -19.66
C PHE A 52 -0.28 0.83 -18.52
N LYS A 53 -0.79 2.05 -18.33
CA LYS A 53 -0.40 2.93 -17.23
C LYS A 53 -0.94 2.37 -15.91
N ARG A 54 -0.13 1.50 -15.28
CA ARG A 54 -0.37 0.91 -13.98
C ARG A 54 -0.71 2.02 -12.97
N ARG A 55 -1.84 1.90 -12.25
CA ARG A 55 -2.14 2.76 -11.09
C ARG A 55 -0.96 2.65 -10.11
N SER A 56 -0.32 3.77 -9.80
CA SER A 56 0.75 3.81 -8.80
C SER A 56 0.15 3.47 -7.44
N SER A 57 0.60 2.37 -6.84
CA SER A 57 0.33 2.09 -5.43
C SER A 57 1.08 3.11 -4.59
N ASN A 58 0.35 3.99 -3.91
CA ASN A 58 0.92 5.01 -3.01
C ASN A 58 0.45 4.79 -1.55
N THR A 59 -0.22 3.67 -1.28
CA THR A 59 -0.84 3.41 0.02
C THR A 59 0.08 2.60 0.94
N ILE A 60 0.34 3.09 2.14
CA ILE A 60 1.03 2.36 3.20
C ILE A 60 -0.01 1.82 4.19
N LEU A 61 0.05 0.53 4.48
CA LEU A 61 -0.89 -0.12 5.40
C LEU A 61 -0.24 -0.33 6.76
N LEU A 62 -0.83 0.22 7.81
CA LEU A 62 -0.47 -0.09 9.20
C LEU A 62 -1.35 -1.27 9.66
N THR A 63 -0.70 -2.36 10.01
CA THR A 63 -1.34 -3.62 10.43
C THR A 63 -0.61 -4.19 11.65
N GLY A 64 -1.19 -5.18 12.32
CA GLY A 64 -0.68 -5.75 13.55
C GLY A 64 -1.75 -5.93 14.62
N LEU A 65 -1.39 -6.56 15.73
CA LEU A 65 -2.36 -6.88 16.80
C LEU A 65 -2.98 -5.63 17.43
N SER A 66 -4.15 -5.80 18.06
CA SER A 66 -4.73 -4.75 18.91
C SER A 66 -3.75 -4.37 20.03
N GLY A 67 -3.66 -3.07 20.35
CA GLY A 67 -2.74 -2.59 21.39
C GLY A 67 -1.30 -2.36 20.95
N SER A 68 -0.89 -2.74 19.72
CA SER A 68 0.48 -2.52 19.24
C SER A 68 0.85 -1.06 18.94
N GLY A 69 -0.13 -0.16 18.92
CA GLY A 69 0.07 1.29 18.74
C GLY A 69 -0.04 1.79 17.30
N LYS A 70 -0.72 1.06 16.40
CA LYS A 70 -0.97 1.45 15.00
C LYS A 70 -1.60 2.85 14.88
N THR A 71 -2.65 3.12 15.63
CA THR A 71 -3.39 4.39 15.59
C THR A 71 -2.57 5.55 16.15
N VAL A 72 -1.76 5.30 17.19
CA VAL A 72 -0.81 6.29 17.72
C VAL A 72 0.22 6.65 16.65
N LEU A 73 0.79 5.66 15.96
CA LEU A 73 1.73 5.90 14.85
C LEU A 73 1.09 6.63 13.68
N PHE A 74 -0.17 6.34 13.35
CA PHE A 74 -0.92 7.06 12.31
C PHE A 74 -1.00 8.56 12.61
N TYR A 75 -1.38 8.93 13.83
CA TYR A 75 -1.43 10.33 14.23
C TYR A 75 -0.05 10.96 14.33
N GLN A 76 0.93 10.23 14.86
CA GLN A 76 2.33 10.68 14.92
C GLN A 76 2.87 11.05 13.54
N LEU A 77 2.58 10.25 12.51
CA LEU A 77 2.97 10.53 11.13
C LEU A 77 2.21 11.74 10.53
N ARG A 78 0.96 11.95 10.94
CA ARG A 78 0.07 13.00 10.40
C ARG A 78 0.37 14.38 10.97
N ASP A 79 0.40 14.49 12.29
CA ASP A 79 0.44 15.77 13.00
C ASP A 79 1.51 15.82 14.10
N GLY A 80 2.33 14.76 14.23
CA GLY A 80 3.40 14.71 15.23
C GLY A 80 2.90 14.49 16.65
N SER A 81 1.62 14.19 16.84
CA SER A 81 1.02 14.04 18.16
C SER A 81 0.57 12.61 18.45
N SER A 82 0.86 12.16 19.67
CA SER A 82 0.64 10.78 20.10
C SER A 82 -0.81 10.47 20.49
N HIS A 83 -1.69 11.48 20.52
CA HIS A 83 -3.12 11.37 20.88
C HIS A 83 -3.37 10.38 22.03
N GLN A 84 -2.83 10.68 23.23
CA GLN A 84 -2.95 9.78 24.38
C GLN A 84 -4.43 9.43 24.65
N GLY A 85 -4.69 8.15 24.92
CA GLY A 85 -6.06 7.65 25.17
C GLY A 85 -6.79 7.08 23.95
N THR A 86 -6.08 6.71 22.88
CA THR A 86 -6.70 6.00 21.75
C THR A 86 -7.38 4.70 22.20
N VAL A 87 -8.62 4.51 21.78
CA VAL A 87 -9.37 3.25 21.97
C VAL A 87 -9.19 2.32 20.78
N THR A 88 -9.72 1.09 20.88
CA THR A 88 -9.65 0.11 19.80
C THR A 88 -10.40 0.58 18.55
N SER A 89 -9.69 0.76 17.43
CA SER A 89 -10.30 1.11 16.14
C SER A 89 -11.26 0.01 15.65
N MET A 90 -12.50 0.39 15.36
CA MET A 90 -13.52 -0.50 14.78
C MET A 90 -13.60 -0.36 13.24
N GLU A 91 -13.16 0.77 12.71
CA GLU A 91 -13.11 1.07 11.28
C GLU A 91 -11.69 1.44 10.85
N PRO A 92 -11.32 1.16 9.57
CA PRO A 92 -10.05 1.62 9.02
C PRO A 92 -10.00 3.16 8.99
N ASN A 93 -8.89 3.74 9.44
CA ASN A 93 -8.67 5.17 9.34
C ASN A 93 -7.77 5.45 8.13
N GLU A 94 -8.22 6.30 7.22
CA GLU A 94 -7.51 6.62 5.98
C GLU A 94 -7.10 8.10 5.99
N GLY A 95 -5.84 8.38 5.67
CA GLY A 95 -5.31 9.74 5.65
C GLY A 95 -4.36 9.93 4.50
N THR A 96 -4.58 10.97 3.70
CA THR A 96 -3.61 11.44 2.70
C THR A 96 -2.97 12.73 3.21
N PHE A 97 -1.71 12.67 3.60
CA PHE A 97 -1.02 13.83 4.17
C PHE A 97 0.48 13.83 3.84
N VAL A 98 1.12 14.98 4.02
CA VAL A 98 2.58 15.08 4.03
C VAL A 98 3.06 14.72 5.44
N LEU A 99 4.14 13.94 5.53
CA LEU A 99 4.68 13.53 6.83
C LEU A 99 5.01 14.75 7.70
N HIS A 100 4.72 14.67 9.00
CA HIS A 100 4.93 15.80 9.91
C HIS A 100 6.40 16.28 9.93
N SER A 101 7.36 15.36 9.97
CA SER A 101 8.81 15.67 9.95
C SER A 101 9.27 16.45 8.71
N GLU A 102 8.47 16.38 7.66
CA GLU A 102 8.72 16.97 6.36
C GLU A 102 8.00 18.30 6.18
N THR A 103 7.00 18.61 7.00
CA THR A 103 6.24 19.87 6.94
C THR A 103 7.15 21.09 7.14
N SER A 104 8.25 20.94 7.88
CA SER A 104 9.26 22.00 8.08
C SER A 104 10.28 22.12 6.94
N LYS A 105 10.36 21.14 6.01
CA LYS A 105 11.37 21.13 4.94
C LYS A 105 10.83 21.84 3.70
N LYS A 106 11.55 22.85 3.21
CA LYS A 106 11.20 23.53 1.95
C LYS A 106 11.49 22.63 0.75
N GLY A 107 10.47 21.98 0.19
CA GLY A 107 10.57 21.15 -1.02
C GLY A 107 9.21 20.75 -1.59
N LYS A 108 9.17 20.25 -2.83
CA LYS A 108 7.96 19.61 -3.38
C LYS A 108 7.78 18.26 -2.71
N MET A 109 6.80 18.13 -1.81
CA MET A 109 6.60 16.91 -1.05
C MET A 109 5.32 16.23 -1.49
N LYS A 110 5.45 14.97 -1.93
CA LYS A 110 4.31 14.18 -2.36
C LYS A 110 3.56 13.66 -1.14
N PRO A 111 2.23 13.84 -1.09
CA PRO A 111 1.42 13.28 -0.02
C PRO A 111 1.48 11.76 -0.05
N VAL A 112 1.50 11.17 1.13
CA VAL A 112 1.46 9.72 1.34
C VAL A 112 0.05 9.37 1.75
N HIS A 113 -0.49 8.28 1.20
CA HIS A 113 -1.75 7.71 1.67
C HIS A 113 -1.44 6.62 2.70
N ILE A 114 -1.91 6.79 3.93
CA ILE A 114 -1.71 5.83 5.03
C ILE A 114 -3.07 5.33 5.48
N VAL A 115 -3.16 4.01 5.69
CA VAL A 115 -4.37 3.36 6.20
C VAL A 115 -4.04 2.60 7.48
N ASP A 116 -4.64 3.00 8.60
CA ASP A 116 -4.63 2.23 9.85
C ASP A 116 -5.75 1.19 9.81
N VAL A 117 -5.38 -0.09 9.86
CA VAL A 117 -6.33 -1.20 9.82
C VAL A 117 -6.56 -1.75 11.23
N PRO A 118 -7.83 -1.99 11.63
CA PRO A 118 -8.15 -2.62 12.91
C PRO A 118 -7.40 -3.94 13.15
N GLY A 119 -6.80 -4.07 14.33
CA GLY A 119 -6.00 -5.24 14.71
C GLY A 119 -6.78 -6.42 15.29
N HIS A 120 -8.06 -6.22 15.62
CA HIS A 120 -8.90 -7.26 16.22
C HIS A 120 -9.16 -8.38 15.19
N SER A 121 -9.07 -9.64 15.61
CA SER A 121 -9.16 -10.83 14.74
C SER A 121 -10.33 -10.80 13.76
N ARG A 122 -11.54 -10.47 14.26
CA ARG A 122 -12.77 -10.34 13.46
C ARG A 122 -12.74 -9.27 12.37
N LEU A 123 -11.89 -8.25 12.50
CA LEU A 123 -11.84 -7.11 11.58
C LEU A 123 -10.69 -7.22 10.57
N ARG A 124 -9.84 -8.25 10.66
CA ARG A 124 -8.68 -8.46 9.77
C ARG A 124 -9.07 -8.60 8.30
N ALA A 125 -10.28 -9.08 7.99
CA ALA A 125 -10.81 -9.14 6.62
C ALA A 125 -10.93 -7.77 5.95
N LYS A 126 -11.01 -6.66 6.72
CA LYS A 126 -11.00 -5.31 6.17
C LYS A 126 -9.67 -4.97 5.49
N LEU A 127 -8.57 -5.63 5.86
CA LEU A 127 -7.25 -5.47 5.24
C LEU A 127 -7.28 -5.78 3.74
N ASP A 128 -8.05 -6.79 3.33
CA ASP A 128 -8.04 -7.31 1.95
C ASP A 128 -8.50 -6.28 0.92
N LYS A 129 -9.37 -5.35 1.33
CA LYS A 129 -9.81 -4.24 0.49
C LYS A 129 -8.65 -3.33 0.07
N PHE A 130 -7.67 -3.16 0.96
CA PHE A 130 -6.56 -2.20 0.79
C PHE A 130 -5.29 -2.83 0.23
N LEU A 131 -5.11 -4.16 0.34
CA LEU A 131 -3.94 -4.86 -0.21
C LEU A 131 -3.78 -4.67 -1.73
N SER A 132 -4.89 -4.44 -2.44
CA SER A 132 -4.87 -4.15 -3.87
C SER A 132 -4.20 -2.81 -4.22
N GLN A 133 -4.09 -1.88 -3.28
CA GLN A 133 -3.52 -0.54 -3.49
C GLN A 133 -2.21 -0.31 -2.72
N ALA A 134 -1.78 -1.30 -1.92
CA ALA A 134 -0.62 -1.21 -1.04
C ALA A 134 0.70 -1.09 -1.83
N ALA A 135 1.45 -0.05 -1.51
CA ALA A 135 2.85 0.15 -1.89
C ALA A 135 3.80 -0.55 -0.90
N GLY A 136 3.40 -0.63 0.36
CA GLY A 136 4.13 -1.27 1.44
C GLY A 136 3.22 -1.58 2.63
N ILE A 137 3.63 -2.57 3.41
CA ILE A 137 2.91 -3.02 4.61
C ILE A 137 3.82 -2.81 5.82
N VAL A 138 3.29 -2.21 6.88
CA VAL A 138 3.98 -2.04 8.16
C VAL A 138 3.25 -2.89 9.19
N PHE A 139 3.89 -3.97 9.61
CA PHE A 139 3.41 -4.85 10.65
C PHE A 139 3.94 -4.41 12.01
N VAL A 140 3.09 -3.73 12.78
CA VAL A 140 3.41 -3.13 14.08
C VAL A 140 3.28 -4.19 15.19
N VAL A 141 4.37 -4.41 15.89
CA VAL A 141 4.50 -5.32 17.03
C VAL A 141 4.72 -4.51 18.30
N ASP A 142 4.06 -4.86 19.39
CA ASP A 142 4.38 -4.33 20.70
C ASP A 142 5.66 -4.99 21.22
N ALA A 143 6.75 -4.23 21.35
CA ALA A 143 8.02 -4.76 21.83
C ALA A 143 8.00 -5.13 23.32
N VAL A 144 7.05 -4.63 24.10
CA VAL A 144 6.96 -4.82 25.56
C VAL A 144 6.10 -6.04 25.87
N GLU A 145 4.94 -6.14 25.25
CA GLU A 145 4.02 -7.28 25.41
C GLU A 145 4.17 -8.31 24.28
N PHE A 146 5.40 -8.52 23.82
CA PHE A 146 5.67 -9.41 22.68
C PHE A 146 5.49 -10.89 23.04
N LEU A 147 6.12 -11.36 24.13
CA LEU A 147 6.18 -12.80 24.46
C LEU A 147 4.80 -13.46 24.64
N PRO A 148 3.82 -12.86 25.35
CA PRO A 148 2.49 -13.45 25.47
C PRO A 148 1.74 -13.50 24.14
N ASN A 149 2.04 -12.57 23.23
CA ASN A 149 1.33 -12.37 21.98
C ASN A 149 2.04 -12.94 20.76
N VAL A 150 3.23 -13.54 20.91
CA VAL A 150 4.08 -14.00 19.80
C VAL A 150 3.33 -14.95 18.87
N ARG A 151 2.55 -15.88 19.42
CA ARG A 151 1.77 -16.84 18.62
C ARG A 151 0.73 -16.14 17.76
N ALA A 152 -0.10 -15.28 18.36
CA ALA A 152 -1.13 -14.54 17.65
C ALA A 152 -0.56 -13.55 16.62
N ALA A 153 0.60 -12.97 16.91
CA ALA A 153 1.33 -12.09 16.00
C ALA A 153 1.89 -12.87 14.81
N SER A 154 2.52 -14.02 15.06
CA SER A 154 3.08 -14.91 14.04
C SER A 154 2.01 -15.51 13.13
N GLU A 155 0.88 -15.95 13.69
CA GLU A 155 -0.27 -16.42 12.91
C GLU A 155 -0.78 -15.30 11.98
N TYR A 156 -0.92 -14.08 12.50
CA TYR A 156 -1.37 -12.95 11.68
C TYR A 156 -0.36 -12.55 10.60
N LEU A 157 0.93 -12.52 10.94
CA LEU A 157 1.99 -12.22 10.00
C LEU A 157 2.09 -13.29 8.91
N TYR A 158 1.95 -14.56 9.28
CA TYR A 158 1.89 -15.68 8.35
C TYR A 158 0.75 -15.49 7.35
N ASP A 159 -0.47 -15.23 7.83
CA ASP A 159 -1.64 -15.01 6.96
C ASP A 159 -1.43 -13.81 6.01
N ILE A 160 -0.69 -12.77 6.41
CA ILE A 160 -0.37 -11.63 5.52
C ILE A 160 0.65 -12.03 4.46
N LEU A 161 1.70 -12.76 4.84
CA LEU A 161 2.77 -13.17 3.95
C LEU A 161 2.33 -14.22 2.93
N THR A 162 1.34 -15.06 3.25
CA THR A 162 0.79 -16.08 2.33
C THR A 162 -0.28 -15.54 1.38
N LYS A 163 -0.80 -14.33 1.60
CA LYS A 163 -1.85 -13.75 0.74
C LYS A 163 -1.37 -13.55 -0.69
N ALA A 164 -2.18 -14.02 -1.64
CA ALA A 164 -1.90 -13.92 -3.07
C ALA A 164 -1.61 -12.50 -3.54
N SER A 165 -2.33 -11.50 -3.03
CA SER A 165 -2.11 -10.09 -3.39
C SER A 165 -0.73 -9.59 -2.96
N VAL A 166 -0.23 -10.04 -1.81
CA VAL A 166 1.07 -9.66 -1.24
C VAL A 166 2.19 -10.34 -2.02
N VAL A 167 2.07 -11.65 -2.27
CA VAL A 167 3.08 -12.45 -2.97
C VAL A 167 3.20 -12.05 -4.45
N LYS A 168 2.07 -12.01 -5.20
CA LYS A 168 2.07 -11.70 -6.65
C LYS A 168 2.66 -10.32 -6.95
N LYS A 169 2.45 -9.35 -6.06
CA LYS A 169 2.98 -7.98 -6.22
C LYS A 169 4.33 -7.77 -5.56
N LYS A 170 4.83 -8.74 -4.78
CA LYS A 170 6.05 -8.62 -3.98
C LYS A 170 6.05 -7.36 -3.11
N ILE A 171 4.92 -7.09 -2.44
CA ILE A 171 4.76 -5.91 -1.59
C ILE A 171 5.78 -5.97 -0.44
N PRO A 172 6.64 -4.95 -0.26
CA PRO A 172 7.61 -4.90 0.83
C PRO A 172 6.89 -4.82 2.18
N LEU A 173 7.45 -5.50 3.19
CA LEU A 173 6.89 -5.57 4.53
C LEU A 173 7.93 -5.12 5.57
N LEU A 174 7.55 -4.17 6.42
CA LEU A 174 8.34 -3.72 7.56
C LEU A 174 7.73 -4.28 8.84
N ILE A 175 8.49 -5.07 9.59
CA ILE A 175 8.17 -5.43 10.97
C ILE A 175 8.66 -4.29 11.85
N LEU A 176 7.72 -3.52 12.40
CA LEU A 176 8.00 -2.36 13.22
C LEU A 176 7.81 -2.72 14.70
N CYS A 177 8.91 -2.80 15.44
CA CYS A 177 8.91 -3.03 16.88
C CYS A 177 8.63 -1.69 17.57
N ASN A 178 7.41 -1.49 18.04
CA ASN A 178 6.94 -0.26 18.66
C ASN A 178 7.08 -0.32 20.20
N LYS A 179 7.02 0.84 20.86
CA LYS A 179 7.13 1.02 22.32
C LYS A 179 8.52 0.76 22.89
N VAL A 180 9.57 1.00 22.09
CA VAL A 180 10.98 0.83 22.53
C VAL A 180 11.43 1.85 23.57
N ASP A 181 10.61 2.87 23.84
CA ASP A 181 10.79 3.83 24.93
C ASP A 181 10.69 3.18 26.33
N LYS A 182 10.07 2.00 26.44
CA LYS A 182 9.96 1.29 27.72
C LYS A 182 11.18 0.40 27.96
N VAL A 183 11.70 0.43 29.19
CA VAL A 183 12.87 -0.37 29.60
C VAL A 183 12.67 -1.89 29.43
N THR A 184 11.42 -2.35 29.50
CA THR A 184 11.05 -3.76 29.32
C THR A 184 10.85 -4.16 27.85
N ALA A 185 11.15 -3.29 26.90
CA ALA A 185 11.02 -3.59 25.48
C ALA A 185 12.09 -4.59 25.02
N HIS A 186 11.67 -5.58 24.24
CA HIS A 186 12.58 -6.49 23.56
C HIS A 186 13.24 -5.83 22.34
N THR A 187 14.48 -6.20 22.06
CA THR A 187 15.19 -5.71 20.88
C THR A 187 14.59 -6.28 19.59
N LYS A 188 14.72 -5.53 18.49
CA LYS A 188 14.25 -5.99 17.17
C LYS A 188 14.81 -7.34 16.75
N ASP A 189 16.06 -7.64 17.11
CA ASP A 189 16.72 -8.90 16.77
C ASP A 189 16.12 -10.08 17.52
N PHE A 190 15.76 -9.88 18.79
CA PHE A 190 15.06 -10.88 19.57
C PHE A 190 13.66 -11.15 18.99
N ILE A 191 12.90 -10.09 18.72
CA ILE A 191 11.54 -10.19 18.15
C ILE A 191 11.60 -10.92 16.80
N ARG A 192 12.53 -10.54 15.92
CA ARG A 192 12.75 -11.19 14.62
C ARG A 192 12.97 -12.70 14.78
N ARG A 193 13.94 -13.10 15.61
CA ARG A 193 14.28 -14.52 15.79
C ARG A 193 13.11 -15.33 16.36
N GLN A 194 12.34 -14.75 17.27
CA GLN A 194 11.18 -15.42 17.85
C GLN A 194 10.03 -15.56 16.85
N LEU A 195 9.77 -14.53 16.03
CA LEU A 195 8.80 -14.62 14.94
C LEU A 195 9.20 -15.68 13.91
N GLU A 196 10.48 -15.73 13.51
CA GLU A 196 11.01 -16.74 12.60
C GLU A 196 10.81 -18.16 13.16
N LYS A 197 11.17 -18.37 14.43
CA LYS A 197 10.99 -19.66 15.11
C LYS A 197 9.53 -20.08 15.20
N GLU A 198 8.62 -19.15 15.48
CA GLU A 198 7.20 -19.48 15.61
C GLU A 198 6.54 -19.70 14.24
N ILE A 199 6.92 -18.94 13.22
CA ILE A 199 6.48 -19.17 11.84
C ILE A 199 6.96 -20.55 11.33
N ASP A 200 8.17 -20.97 11.69
CA ASP A 200 8.69 -22.29 11.33
C ASP A 200 7.78 -23.43 11.87
N LYS A 201 7.33 -23.30 13.13
CA LYS A 201 6.37 -24.23 13.73
C LYS A 201 5.01 -24.19 13.02
N LEU A 202 4.50 -22.99 12.70
CA LEU A 202 3.22 -22.82 12.00
C LEU A 202 3.26 -23.46 10.61
N ARG A 203 4.38 -23.31 9.89
CA ARG A 203 4.60 -23.93 8.59
C ARG A 203 4.56 -25.46 8.69
N ALA A 204 5.27 -26.05 9.65
CA ALA A 204 5.26 -27.50 9.86
C ALA A 204 3.84 -28.03 10.18
N SER A 205 3.08 -27.28 10.99
CA SER A 205 1.72 -27.66 11.37
C SER A 205 0.69 -27.51 10.24
N ARG A 206 0.86 -26.56 9.31
CA ARG A 206 -0.09 -26.36 8.20
C ARG A 206 0.19 -27.28 7.02
N THR A 207 1.46 -27.58 6.72
CA THR A 207 1.83 -28.53 5.67
C THR A 207 1.33 -29.95 5.95
N SER A 208 1.20 -30.35 7.22
CA SER A 208 0.65 -31.66 7.60
C SER A 208 -0.87 -31.76 7.45
N LEU A 209 -1.58 -30.63 7.43
CA LEU A 209 -3.05 -30.55 7.33
C LEU A 209 -3.53 -30.30 5.88
N SER A 210 -2.65 -29.86 4.98
CA SER A 210 -3.00 -29.29 3.68
C SER A 210 -3.12 -30.30 2.52
N SER A 211 -3.47 -31.57 2.76
CA SER A 211 -3.73 -32.52 1.66
C SER A 211 -5.10 -32.32 0.98
N ALA A 212 -5.96 -31.42 1.47
CA ALA A 212 -7.33 -31.24 0.98
C ALA A 212 -7.71 -29.85 0.41
N ASP A 213 -7.00 -28.74 0.72
CA ASP A 213 -7.49 -27.36 0.42
C ASP A 213 -6.47 -26.45 -0.34
N ILE A 214 -5.73 -27.01 -1.30
CA ILE A 214 -4.58 -26.33 -1.96
C ILE A 214 -4.97 -25.43 -3.15
N THR A 215 -5.94 -24.53 -3.03
CA THR A 215 -6.24 -23.65 -4.19
C THR A 215 -5.55 -22.30 -4.17
N ASN A 216 -5.13 -21.74 -3.02
CA ASN A 216 -4.57 -20.37 -3.02
C ASN A 216 -3.54 -20.00 -1.92
N GLU A 217 -3.13 -20.92 -1.02
CA GLU A 217 -2.11 -20.59 -0.01
C GLU A 217 -0.70 -20.74 -0.58
N TYR A 218 0.06 -19.65 -0.58
CA TYR A 218 1.48 -19.67 -0.95
C TYR A 218 2.32 -20.24 0.20
N SER A 219 3.23 -21.16 -0.09
CA SER A 219 4.17 -21.66 0.89
C SER A 219 5.25 -20.63 1.23
N LEU A 220 5.64 -20.56 2.50
CA LEU A 220 6.69 -19.66 2.99
C LEU A 220 8.02 -20.39 3.20
N GLY A 221 9.10 -19.78 2.70
CA GLY A 221 10.47 -20.26 2.86
C GLY A 221 10.78 -21.54 2.09
N VAL A 222 11.93 -22.14 2.40
CA VAL A 222 12.41 -23.36 1.76
C VAL A 222 12.03 -24.57 2.62
N PRO A 223 11.38 -25.62 2.04
CA PRO A 223 11.09 -26.85 2.78
C PRO A 223 12.38 -27.51 3.28
N GLY A 224 12.41 -27.95 4.54
CA GLY A 224 13.54 -28.67 5.14
C GLY A 224 14.63 -27.79 5.77
N GLU A 225 14.61 -26.48 5.54
CA GLU A 225 15.50 -25.51 6.21
C GLU A 225 14.73 -24.73 7.28
N ALA A 226 15.43 -24.26 8.33
CA ALA A 226 14.83 -23.35 9.29
C ALA A 226 14.34 -22.07 8.59
N PHE A 227 13.11 -21.64 8.90
CA PHE A 227 12.55 -20.45 8.28
C PHE A 227 13.34 -19.19 8.66
N ALA A 228 13.63 -18.36 7.65
CA ALA A 228 14.16 -17.02 7.83
C ALA A 228 13.42 -16.04 6.92
N PHE A 229 13.23 -14.79 7.35
CA PHE A 229 12.53 -13.78 6.56
C PHE A 229 13.23 -13.44 5.22
N SER A 230 14.53 -13.73 5.10
CA SER A 230 15.29 -13.62 3.86
C SER A 230 14.81 -14.59 2.77
N GLN A 231 14.16 -15.70 3.14
CA GLN A 231 13.61 -16.69 2.22
C GLN A 231 12.23 -16.28 1.67
N CYS A 232 11.62 -15.20 2.17
CA CYS A 232 10.35 -14.71 1.65
C CYS A 232 10.52 -14.10 0.24
N GLN A 233 9.50 -14.23 -0.62
CA GLN A 233 9.49 -13.58 -1.94
C GLN A 233 9.43 -12.05 -1.86
N ASN A 234 8.94 -11.55 -0.73
CA ASN A 234 8.75 -10.16 -0.40
C ASN A 234 9.97 -9.67 0.40
N LYS A 235 10.41 -8.41 0.17
CA LYS A 235 11.44 -7.80 1.00
C LYS A 235 10.86 -7.54 2.39
N VAL A 236 11.34 -8.28 3.38
CA VAL A 236 10.97 -8.12 4.79
C VAL A 236 12.12 -7.44 5.53
N THR A 237 11.84 -6.30 6.16
CA THR A 237 12.81 -5.57 6.99
C THR A 237 12.29 -5.41 8.41
N VAL A 238 13.18 -5.23 9.38
CA VAL A 238 12.81 -5.05 10.78
C VAL A 238 13.38 -3.72 11.28
N ALA A 239 12.53 -2.94 11.94
CA ALA A 239 12.85 -1.62 12.46
C ALA A 239 12.32 -1.44 13.88
N GLU A 240 12.83 -0.41 14.56
CA GLU A 240 12.38 0.03 15.88
C GLU A 240 11.71 1.40 15.75
N ALA A 241 10.71 1.62 16.59
CA ALA A 241 10.08 2.93 16.72
C ALA A 241 9.48 3.13 18.11
N SER A 242 9.30 4.39 18.47
CA SER A 242 8.42 4.80 19.57
C SER A 242 7.45 5.86 19.09
N GLY A 243 6.16 5.49 19.07
CA GLY A 243 5.09 6.45 18.83
C GLY A 243 4.94 7.50 19.94
N LEU A 244 5.51 7.29 21.13
CA LEU A 244 5.41 8.25 22.25
C LEU A 244 6.53 9.28 22.25
N THR A 245 7.77 8.87 21.97
CA THR A 245 8.94 9.77 21.97
C THR A 245 9.23 10.38 20.59
N ASN A 246 8.34 10.15 19.61
CA ASN A 246 8.50 10.57 18.21
C ASN A 246 9.73 9.99 17.51
N ASP A 247 10.29 8.89 18.01
CA ASP A 247 11.37 8.17 17.31
C ASP A 247 10.77 7.25 16.24
N ILE A 248 10.44 7.83 15.08
CA ILE A 248 9.80 7.15 13.95
C ILE A 248 10.60 7.26 12.64
N SER A 249 11.87 7.66 12.72
CA SER A 249 12.72 7.95 11.54
C SER A 249 12.86 6.77 10.58
N GLN A 250 13.00 5.55 11.11
CA GLN A 250 13.12 4.33 10.30
C GLN A 250 11.81 4.01 9.54
N LEU A 251 10.67 4.31 10.16
CA LEU A 251 9.35 4.15 9.53
C LEU A 251 9.17 5.16 8.39
N GLU A 252 9.53 6.42 8.61
CA GLU A 252 9.47 7.45 7.56
C GLU A 252 10.38 7.13 6.38
N GLN A 253 11.60 6.64 6.65
CA GLN A 253 12.53 6.20 5.61
C GLN A 253 11.95 5.07 4.76
N PHE A 254 11.33 4.06 5.40
CA PHE A 254 10.64 2.99 4.68
C PHE A 254 9.50 3.53 3.81
N ILE A 255 8.67 4.43 4.35
CA ILE A 255 7.57 5.06 3.60
C ILE A 255 8.10 5.76 2.35
N ARG A 256 9.20 6.51 2.47
CA ARG A 256 9.80 7.25 1.35
C ARG A 256 10.55 6.38 0.35
N GLU A 257 11.07 5.23 0.76
CA GLU A 257 11.66 4.24 -0.16
C GLU A 257 10.62 3.70 -1.16
N TYR A 258 9.39 3.46 -0.70
CA TYR A 258 8.35 2.80 -1.50
C TYR A 258 7.26 3.72 -2.04
N VAL A 259 7.05 4.89 -1.45
CA VAL A 259 6.19 5.95 -1.99
C VAL A 259 7.08 6.98 -2.65
N LYS A 260 7.51 6.68 -3.88
CA LYS A 260 8.36 7.56 -4.69
C LYS A 260 7.69 8.92 -4.91
N ALA A 261 8.45 9.98 -4.66
CA ALA A 261 8.11 11.38 -4.97
C ALA A 261 7.74 11.56 -6.45
#